data_AF-A0A076MZZ5-F1
#
_entry.id   AF-A0A076MZZ5-F1
#
_cell.length_a   1.000
_cell.length_b   1.000
_cell.length_c   1.000
_cell.angle_alpha   90.00
_cell.angle_beta   90.00
_cell.angle_gamma   90.00
#
_symmetry.space_group_name_H-M   'P 1'
#
loop_
_entity.id
_entity.type
_entity.pdbx_description
1 polymer ?
#
loop_
_entity_poly.entity_id
_entity_poly.type
_entity_poly.pdbx_seq_one_letter_code
_entity_poly.pdbx_strand_id
1 'polypeptide(L)' 'MELPSPCAVTFAELAQRHGVAVLPGPVFSANEGQESRLRVPFSARPSVLDAGVQRLAQAWREMTRYGVRPRETPQPSD' A
#
# COMPACT_ATOMS: atom_id res chain seq x y z
N MET A 1 -4.70 8.45 -1.00
CA MET A 1 -3.25 8.71 -1.01
C MET A 1 -2.64 8.07 -2.25
N GLU A 2 -1.60 8.68 -2.82
CA GLU A 2 -0.87 8.15 -3.99
C GLU A 2 0.58 7.84 -3.60
N LEU A 3 1.06 6.69 -4.07
CA LEU A 3 2.41 6.21 -3.88
C LEU A 3 3.30 6.61 -5.07
N PRO A 4 4.61 6.79 -4.86
CA PRO A 4 5.58 7.06 -5.94
C PRO A 4 5.71 5.96 -7.01
N SER A 5 5.11 4.79 -6.82
CA SER A 5 5.22 3.63 -7.72
C SER A 5 3.96 2.76 -7.63
N PRO A 6 3.64 1.96 -8.67
CA PRO A 6 2.47 1.08 -8.69
C PRO A 6 2.69 -0.17 -7.83
N CYS A 7 2.79 0.02 -6.52
CA CYS A 7 3.09 -1.04 -5.54
C CYS A 7 2.07 -1.09 -4.39
N ALA A 8 0.85 -0.58 -4.58
CA ALA A 8 -0.14 -0.46 -3.52
C ALA A 8 -0.45 -1.80 -2.82
N VAL A 9 -0.57 -2.89 -3.60
CA VAL A 9 -0.85 -4.24 -3.06
C VAL A 9 0.31 -4.70 -2.18
N THR A 10 1.52 -4.76 -2.74
CA THR A 10 2.73 -5.16 -2.01
C THR A 10 2.98 -4.28 -0.77
N PHE A 11 2.69 -2.99 -0.88
CA PHE A 11 2.86 -2.06 0.24
C PHE A 11 1.82 -2.29 1.33
N ALA A 12 0.56 -2.58 0.98
CA ALA A 12 -0.47 -2.92 1.95
C ALA A 12 -0.13 -4.21 2.71
N GLU A 13 0.40 -5.23 2.04
CA GLU A 13 0.88 -6.46 2.67
C GLU A 13 2.04 -6.20 3.64
N LEU A 14 3.02 -5.39 3.23
CA LEU A 14 4.15 -5.05 4.10
C LEU A 14 3.70 -4.18 5.29
N ALA A 15 2.82 -3.20 5.07
CA ALA A 15 2.23 -2.39 6.12
C ALA A 15 1.53 -3.26 7.18
N GLN A 16 0.82 -4.31 6.76
CA GLN A 16 0.20 -5.26 7.69
C GLN A 16 1.22 -5.99 8.55
N ARG A 17 2.38 -6.37 8.00
CA ARG A 17 3.49 -6.96 8.80
C ARG A 17 4.08 -5.99 9.81
N HIS A 18 4.01 -4.68 9.52
CA HIS A 18 4.34 -3.60 10.46
C HIS A 18 3.21 -3.26 11.43
N GLY A 19 2.07 -3.97 11.38
CA GLY A 19 0.94 -3.79 12.28
C GLY A 19 -0.05 -2.70 11.86
N VAL A 20 -0.06 -2.29 10.59
CA VAL A 20 -1.00 -1.30 10.06
C VAL A 20 -1.79 -1.87 8.89
N ALA A 21 -3.12 -1.89 9.03
CA ALA A 21 -4.02 -2.25 7.94
C ALA A 21 -4.37 -1.03 7.10
N VAL A 22 -4.03 -1.08 5.81
CA VAL A 22 -4.48 -0.14 4.78
C VAL A 22 -5.05 -0.93 3.60
N LEU A 23 -5.93 -0.31 2.82
CA LEU A 23 -6.55 -1.00 1.69
C LEU A 23 -5.92 -0.51 0.38
N PRO A 24 -5.42 -1.43 -0.47
CA PRO A 24 -4.84 -1.07 -1.75
C PRO A 24 -5.93 -0.68 -2.76
N GLY A 25 -5.65 0.31 -3.61
CA GLY A 25 -6.60 0.86 -4.60
C GLY A 25 -7.22 -0.17 -5.54
N PRO A 26 -6.49 -1.17 -6.07
CA PRO A 26 -7.04 -2.12 -7.03
C PRO A 26 -8.24 -2.93 -6.51
N VAL A 27 -8.37 -3.17 -5.20
CA VAL A 27 -9.51 -3.94 -4.65
C VAL A 27 -10.85 -3.20 -4.76
N PHE A 28 -10.82 -1.92 -5.12
CA PHE A 28 -11.99 -1.07 -5.32
C PHE A 28 -12.10 -0.52 -6.74
N SER A 29 -11.24 -0.99 -7.65
CA SER A 29 -11.25 -0.57 -9.04
C SER A 29 -12.08 -1.57 -9.85
N ALA A 30 -13.01 -1.07 -10.68
CA ALA A 30 -13.76 -1.91 -11.62
C ALA A 30 -12.91 -2.37 -12.82
N ASN A 31 -11.81 -1.66 -13.08
CA ASN A 31 -10.85 -1.94 -14.15
C ASN A 31 -9.44 -2.16 -13.57
N GLU A 32 -8.49 -2.61 -14.39
CA GLU A 32 -7.07 -2.61 -14.03
C GLU A 32 -6.58 -1.17 -13.81
N GLY A 33 -6.42 -0.77 -12.55
CA GLY A 33 -6.06 0.60 -12.20
C GLY A 33 -5.88 0.83 -10.70
N GLN A 34 -5.52 2.07 -10.35
CA GLN A 34 -5.29 2.49 -8.97
C GLN A 34 -4.14 1.76 -8.26
N GLU A 35 -3.18 1.22 -9.00
CA GLU A 35 -2.06 0.43 -8.49
C GLU A 35 -1.09 1.21 -7.61
N SER A 36 -1.11 2.55 -7.67
CA SER A 36 -0.36 3.44 -6.78
C SER A 36 -1.22 4.03 -5.66
N ARG A 37 -2.52 3.71 -5.55
CA ARG A 37 -3.40 4.36 -4.57
C ARG A 37 -3.64 3.51 -3.33
N LEU A 38 -3.77 4.19 -2.19
CA LEU A 38 -4.16 3.59 -0.91
C LEU A 38 -5.35 4.31 -0.30
N ARG A 39 -6.17 3.53 0.42
CA ARG A 39 -7.20 4.00 1.35
C ARG A 39 -6.72 3.79 2.78
N VAL A 40 -6.73 4.89 3.54
CA VAL A 40 -6.29 4.94 4.94
C VAL A 40 -7.50 5.33 5.79
N PRO A 41 -8.00 4.44 6.65
CA PRO A 41 -9.02 4.80 7.64
C PRO A 41 -8.47 5.83 8.63
N PHE A 42 -9.23 6.91 8.87
CA PHE A 42 -8.82 8.00 9.76
C PHE A 42 -9.79 8.17 10.96
N SER A 43 -10.62 7.16 11.24
CA SER A 43 -11.60 7.18 12.34
C SER A 43 -11.02 6.82 13.71
N ALA A 44 -9.75 6.38 13.77
CA ALA A 44 -9.09 6.05 15.03
C ALA A 44 -8.72 7.32 15.82
N ARG A 45 -8.40 7.14 17.11
CA ARG A 45 -7.91 8.23 17.96
C ARG A 45 -6.60 8.82 17.39
N PRO A 46 -6.33 10.12 17.58
CA PRO A 46 -5.12 10.77 17.04
C PRO A 46 -3.82 10.02 17.35
N SER A 47 -3.62 9.58 18.60
CA SER A 47 -2.41 8.83 18.99
C SER A 47 -2.25 7.50 18.25
N VAL A 48 -3.34 6.86 17.86
CA VAL A 48 -3.32 5.64 17.04
C VAL A 48 -2.96 5.98 15.60
N LEU A 49 -3.49 7.09 15.07
CA LEU A 49 -3.14 7.56 13.73
C LEU A 49 -1.67 7.93 13.64
N ASP A 50 -1.12 8.67 14.62
CA ASP A 50 0.30 9.02 14.68
C ASP A 50 1.18 7.78 14.65
N ALA A 51 0.88 6.82 15.52
CA ALA A 51 1.63 5.58 15.61
C ALA A 51 1.45 4.71 14.34
N GLY A 52 0.32 4.80 13.67
CA GLY A 52 0.06 4.16 12.38
C GLY A 52 0.89 4.77 11.25
N VAL A 53 0.93 6.11 11.15
CA VAL A 53 1.74 6.82 10.15
C VAL A 53 3.23 6.51 10.34
N GLN A 54 3.72 6.45 11.58
CA GLN A 54 5.12 6.10 11.85
C GLN A 54 5.46 4.68 11.36
N ARG A 55 4.57 3.70 11.58
CA ARG A 55 4.75 2.33 11.10
C ARG A 55 4.67 2.23 9.57
N LEU A 56 3.74 2.96 8.94
CA LEU A 56 3.68 3.05 7.47
C LEU A 56 4.98 3.60 6.88
N ALA A 57 5.58 4.60 7.54
CA ALA A 57 6.87 5.13 7.13
C ALA A 57 8.01 4.11 7.29
N GLN A 58 7.98 3.25 8.32
CA GLN A 58 8.95 2.16 8.45
C GLN A 58 8.80 1.11 7.35
N ALA A 59 7.58 0.66 7.08
CA ALA A 59 7.28 -0.25 5.98
C ALA A 59 7.78 0.32 4.63
N TRP A 60 7.58 1.62 4.40
CA TRP A 60 8.03 2.28 3.17
C TRP A 60 9.55 2.28 3.03
N ARG A 61 10.26 2.58 4.13
CA ARG A 61 11.74 2.53 4.16
C ARG A 61 12.26 1.11 3.92
N GLU A 62 11.62 0.11 4.48
CA GLU A 62 11.99 -1.28 4.25
C GLU A 62 11.80 -1.67 2.78
N MET A 63 10.63 -1.40 2.21
CA MET A 63 10.34 -1.70 0.80
C MET A 63 11.34 -1.02 -0.15
N THR A 64 11.64 0.26 0.07
CA THR A 64 12.53 1.01 -0.82
C THR A 64 13.99 0.56 -0.71
N ARG A 65 14.41 0.01 0.43
CA ARG A 65 15.75 -0.63 0.58
C ARG A 65 15.91 -1.89 -0.25
N TYR A 66 14.86 -2.70 -0.37
CA TYR A 66 14.86 -3.93 -1.18
C TYR A 66 14.49 -3.70 -2.65
N GLY A 67 14.13 -2.47 -3.01
CA GLY A 67 13.65 -2.08 -4.33
C GLY A 67 12.15 -2.31 -4.50
N VAL A 68 11.47 -1.35 -5.10
CA VAL A 68 10.06 -1.51 -5.48
C VAL A 68 10.01 -2.33 -6.77
N ARG A 69 9.53 -3.57 -6.68
CA ARG A 69 9.20 -4.37 -7.87
C ARG A 69 7.74 -4.07 -8.23
N PRO A 70 7.46 -3.55 -9.44
CA PRO A 70 6.08 -3.51 -9.94
C PRO A 70 5.50 -4.92 -9.91
N ARG A 71 4.20 -5.03 -9.64
CA ARG A 71 3.49 -6.28 -9.88
C ARG A 71 3.50 -6.52 -11.38
N GLU A 72 4.06 -7.64 -11.83
CA GLU A 72 3.89 -8.09 -13.21
C GLU A 72 2.40 -8.40 -13.41
N THR A 73 1.75 -7.67 -14.31
CA THR A 73 0.37 -7.99 -14.70
C THR A 73 0.39 -9.35 -15.40
N PRO A 74 -0.50 -10.30 -15.04
CA PRO A 74 -0.65 -11.53 -15.82
C PRO A 74 -0.96 -11.14 -17.27
N GLN A 75 -0.09 -11.53 -18.20
CA GLN A 75 -0.33 -11.28 -19.63
C GLN A 75 -1.60 -12.06 -20.02
N PRO A 76 -2.63 -11.41 -20.59
CA PRO A 76 -3.81 -12.12 -21.03
C PRO A 76 -3.38 -13.21 -22.02
N SER A 77 -3.81 -14.43 -21.75
CA SER A 77 -3.60 -15.56 -22.67
C SER A 77 -4.53 -15.36 -23.87
N ASP A 78 -3.97 -15.34 -25.08
CA ASP A 78 -4.72 -15.39 -26.35
C ASP A 78 -5.55 -16.67 -26.47
#